data_AF-A0A7X4JCH8-F1
#
_entry.id   AF-A0A7X4JCH8-F1
#
_cell.length_a   1.000
_cell.length_b   1.000
_cell.length_c   1.000
_cell.angle_alpha   90.00
_cell.angle_beta   90.00
_cell.angle_gamma   90.00
#
_symmetry.space_group_name_H-M   'P 1'
#
loop_
_entity.id
_entity.type
_entity.pdbx_description
1 polymer ?
#
loop_
_entity_poly.entity_id
_entity_poly.type
_entity_poly.pdbx_seq_one_letter_code
_entity_poly.pdbx_strand_id
1 'polypeptide(L)'
;MLVPQVDETGNEIAGIRSPELAVPLATHAGWNPFSPIASQGSYIRLAQTRTEREAAGDSRLSVEERYASREEYLGLVAGEALSLIEEGYLLGSDLPAILQNAGTHWDHVMGD
;
A
#
# COMPACT_ATOMS: atom_id res chain seq x y z
N MET A 1 11.28 0.85 25.04
CA MET A 1 9.99 1.31 24.47
C MET A 1 9.59 0.28 23.43
N LEU A 2 8.37 -0.25 23.49
CA LEU A 2 7.85 -1.17 22.47
C LEU A 2 7.18 -0.32 21.41
N VAL A 3 7.64 -0.45 20.16
CA VAL A 3 7.04 0.20 19.00
C VAL A 3 6.46 -0.89 18.09
N PRO A 4 5.30 -0.64 17.46
CA PRO A 4 4.77 -1.51 16.42
C PRO A 4 5.84 -1.84 15.36
N GLN A 5 5.81 -3.07 14.86
CA GLN A 5 6.78 -3.54 13.86
C GLN A 5 6.24 -3.26 12.46
N VAL A 6 7.06 -2.59 11.65
CA VAL A 6 6.75 -2.24 10.27
C VAL A 6 7.62 -3.04 9.30
N ASP A 7 7.12 -3.21 8.08
CA ASP A 7 7.89 -3.81 6.99
C ASP A 7 8.82 -2.79 6.32
N GLU A 8 9.50 -3.21 5.26
CA GLU A 8 10.40 -2.39 4.43
C GLU A 8 9.71 -1.18 3.75
N THR A 9 8.38 -1.17 3.68
CA THR A 9 7.60 -0.01 3.23
C THR A 9 7.13 0.87 4.37
N GLY A 10 7.47 0.55 5.62
CA GLY A 10 7.02 1.28 6.79
C GLY A 10 5.55 1.04 7.13
N ASN A 11 4.91 0.03 6.53
CA ASN A 11 3.54 -0.36 6.87
C ASN A 11 3.54 -1.38 8.01
N GLU A 12 2.55 -1.27 8.90
CA GLU A 12 2.42 -2.15 10.07
C GLU A 12 2.21 -3.62 9.66
N ILE A 13 2.93 -4.54 10.32
CA ILE A 13 2.86 -5.98 10.06
C ILE A 13 1.80 -6.67 10.93
N ALA A 14 1.49 -6.09 12.10
CA ALA A 14 0.58 -6.70 13.05
C ALA A 14 -0.90 -6.60 12.62
N GLY A 15 -1.68 -7.64 12.95
CA GLY A 15 -3.12 -7.68 12.67
C GLY A 15 -3.45 -8.23 11.29
N ILE A 16 -4.70 -8.01 10.87
CA ILE A 16 -5.18 -8.40 9.53
C ILE A 16 -4.85 -7.24 8.59
N ARG A 17 -4.01 -7.49 7.59
CA ARG A 17 -3.62 -6.49 6.61
C ARG A 17 -4.69 -6.43 5.52
N SER A 18 -5.11 -5.21 5.15
CA SER A 18 -5.87 -5.05 3.92
C SER A 18 -4.97 -5.35 2.71
N PRO A 19 -5.54 -5.71 1.54
CA PRO A 19 -4.75 -5.92 0.33
C PRO A 19 -3.88 -4.72 -0.04
N GLU A 20 -4.32 -3.50 0.26
CA GLU A 20 -3.55 -2.25 0.05
C GLU A 20 -2.31 -2.15 0.95
N LEU A 21 -2.39 -2.65 2.19
CA LEU A 21 -1.23 -2.69 3.08
C LEU A 21 -0.29 -3.83 2.71
N ALA A 22 -0.82 -4.96 2.25
CA ALA A 22 -0.03 -6.12 1.83
C ALA A 22 0.69 -5.90 0.50
N VAL A 23 0.08 -5.16 -0.42
CA VAL A 23 0.63 -4.80 -1.74
C VAL A 23 0.71 -3.27 -1.85
N PRO A 24 1.69 -2.63 -1.18
CA PRO A 24 1.68 -1.19 -0.96
C PRO A 24 2.11 -0.37 -2.19
N LEU A 25 1.43 0.76 -2.37
CA LEU A 25 1.88 1.91 -3.18
C LEU A 25 2.28 3.13 -2.32
N ALA A 26 2.04 3.05 -1.01
CA ALA A 26 2.36 4.09 -0.04
C ALA A 26 2.55 3.51 1.36
N THR A 27 3.17 4.29 2.23
CA THR A 27 3.16 4.07 3.68
C THR A 27 1.93 4.73 4.28
N HIS A 28 1.18 3.97 5.06
CA HIS A 28 0.07 4.44 5.88
C HIS A 28 0.47 4.44 7.35
N ALA A 29 0.45 5.62 7.97
CA ALA A 29 0.67 5.76 9.40
C ALA A 29 -0.60 6.29 10.07
N GLY A 30 -0.95 5.72 11.23
CA GLY A 30 -2.13 6.15 12.02
C GLY A 30 -1.98 7.52 12.72
N TRP A 31 -0.90 8.24 12.43
CA TRP A 31 -0.58 9.55 12.99
C TRP A 31 -0.08 10.47 11.88
N ASN A 32 -0.27 11.77 12.03
CA ASN A 32 0.17 12.77 11.06
C ASN A 32 0.78 13.99 11.77
N PRO A 33 2.11 14.20 11.68
CA PRO A 33 2.77 15.32 12.36
C PRO A 33 2.47 16.67 11.69
N PHE A 34 1.93 16.65 10.46
CA PHE A 34 1.58 17.83 9.69
C PHE A 34 0.12 18.24 9.85
N SER A 35 -0.68 17.43 10.56
CA SER A 35 -2.08 17.75 10.86
C SER A 35 -2.26 18.03 12.35
N PRO A 36 -2.94 19.13 12.72
CA PRO A 36 -3.32 19.37 14.12
C PRO A 36 -4.45 18.44 14.58
N ILE A 37 -5.07 17.67 13.67
CA ILE A 37 -6.16 16.75 13.98
C ILE A 37 -5.57 15.35 14.18
N ALA A 38 -5.53 14.90 15.43
CA ALA A 38 -4.93 13.63 15.83
C ALA A 38 -5.53 12.38 15.14
N SER A 39 -6.72 12.47 14.56
CA SER A 39 -7.38 11.36 13.87
C SER A 39 -7.02 11.24 12.38
N GLN A 40 -6.29 12.20 11.80
CA GLN A 40 -5.82 12.06 10.43
C GLN A 40 -4.52 11.26 10.41
N GLY A 41 -4.53 10.14 9.71
CA GLY A 41 -3.31 9.41 9.38
C GLY A 41 -2.46 10.16 8.35
N SER A 42 -1.26 9.65 8.14
CA SER A 42 -0.37 10.06 7.05
C SER A 42 -0.42 9.06 5.91
N TYR A 43 -0.42 9.60 4.70
CA TYR A 43 -0.27 8.87 3.45
C TYR A 43 1.02 9.37 2.77
N ILE A 44 2.05 8.53 2.76
CA ILE A 44 3.36 8.88 2.20
C ILE A 44 3.64 7.96 1.02
N ARG A 45 3.42 8.48 -0.20
CA ARG A 45 3.64 7.74 -1.44
C ARG A 45 5.04 7.13 -1.49
N LEU A 46 5.13 5.93 -2.05
CA LEU A 46 6.41 5.43 -2.54
C LEU A 46 6.82 6.27 -3.75
N ALA A 47 8.13 6.46 -3.95
CA ALA A 47 8.63 7.05 -5.18
C ALA A 47 8.14 6.23 -6.38
N GLN A 48 7.76 6.88 -7.47
CA GLN A 48 7.31 6.17 -8.67
C GLN A 48 8.48 5.45 -9.32
N THR A 49 9.64 6.13 -9.38
CA THR A 49 10.85 5.63 -10.07
C THR A 49 12.04 5.49 -9.13
N ARG A 50 13.02 4.65 -9.51
CA ARG A 50 14.32 4.54 -8.85
C ARG A 50 15.03 5.89 -8.80
N THR A 51 14.99 6.64 -9.88
CA THR A 51 15.62 7.96 -9.97
C THR A 51 15.02 8.93 -8.95
N GLU A 52 13.70 8.98 -8.85
CA GLU A 52 13.00 9.79 -7.85
C GLU A 52 13.35 9.35 -6.42
N ARG A 53 13.33 8.04 -6.16
CA ARG A 53 13.72 7.45 -4.87
C ARG A 53 15.12 7.89 -4.46
N GLU A 54 16.10 7.75 -5.35
CA GLU A 54 17.49 8.10 -5.10
C GLU A 54 17.68 9.60 -4.88
N ALA A 55 16.99 10.44 -5.66
CA ALA A 55 17.03 11.89 -5.49
C ALA A 55 16.43 12.34 -4.14
N ALA A 56 15.38 11.66 -3.69
CA ALA A 56 14.75 11.90 -2.39
C ALA A 56 15.50 11.26 -1.21
N GLY A 57 16.47 10.37 -1.47
CA GLY A 57 17.14 9.58 -0.44
C GLY A 57 16.22 8.58 0.28
N ASP A 58 15.16 8.14 -0.39
CA ASP A 58 14.18 7.21 0.17
C ASP A 58 14.75 5.79 0.19
N SER A 59 14.73 5.14 1.37
CA SER A 59 15.21 3.77 1.50
C SER A 59 14.21 2.73 0.99
N ARG A 60 12.94 3.11 0.83
CA ARG A 60 11.87 2.23 0.35
C ARG A 60 12.02 2.05 -1.16
N LEU A 61 11.91 0.82 -1.67
CA LEU A 61 11.88 0.57 -3.11
C LEU A 61 10.75 1.35 -3.78
N SER A 62 11.02 1.89 -4.97
CA SER A 62 10.02 2.60 -5.77
C SER A 62 8.94 1.66 -6.30
N VAL A 63 7.86 2.23 -6.82
CA VAL A 63 6.76 1.46 -7.41
C VAL A 63 7.25 0.64 -8.62
N GLU A 64 8.06 1.23 -9.52
CA GLU A 64 8.61 0.52 -10.69
C GLU A 64 9.60 -0.60 -10.31
N GLU A 65 10.26 -0.48 -9.15
CA GLU A 65 11.16 -1.53 -8.66
C GLU A 65 10.40 -2.67 -7.98
N ARG A 66 9.18 -2.41 -7.48
CA ARG A 66 8.33 -3.40 -6.81
C ARG A 66 7.44 -4.17 -7.78
N TYR A 67 6.89 -3.48 -8.79
CA TYR A 67 5.93 -4.05 -9.71
C TYR A 67 6.35 -3.74 -11.15
N ALA A 68 6.49 -4.78 -11.96
CA ALA A 68 6.82 -4.70 -13.37
C ALA A 68 5.69 -4.06 -14.19
N SER A 69 4.42 -4.20 -13.75
CA SER A 69 3.29 -3.55 -14.42
C SER A 69 2.07 -3.38 -13.50
N ARG A 70 1.09 -2.60 -13.98
CA ARG A 70 -0.22 -2.43 -13.34
C ARG A 70 -0.96 -3.75 -13.19
N GLU A 71 -0.85 -4.64 -14.18
CA GLU A 71 -1.49 -5.95 -14.18
C GLU A 71 -0.85 -6.88 -13.15
N GLU A 72 0.48 -6.84 -12.99
CA GLU A 72 1.15 -7.60 -11.93
C GLU A 72 0.70 -7.11 -10.55
N TYR A 73 0.68 -5.80 -10.33
CA TYR A 73 0.17 -5.20 -9.11
C TYR A 73 -1.27 -5.64 -8.79
N LEU A 74 -2.18 -5.54 -9.75
CA LEU A 74 -3.57 -5.98 -9.56
C LEU A 74 -3.69 -7.49 -9.34
N GLY A 75 -2.82 -8.30 -9.94
CA GLY A 75 -2.74 -9.73 -9.71
C GLY A 75 -2.33 -10.06 -8.28
N LEU A 76 -1.34 -9.35 -7.74
CA LEU A 76 -0.92 -9.49 -6.33
C LEU A 76 -2.04 -9.06 -5.38
N VAL A 77 -2.70 -7.92 -5.64
CA VAL A 77 -3.86 -7.46 -4.85
C VAL A 77 -4.99 -8.50 -4.87
N ALA A 78 -5.27 -9.10 -6.03
CA ALA A 78 -6.26 -10.16 -6.15
C ALA A 78 -5.88 -11.38 -5.31
N GLY A 79 -4.61 -11.79 -5.32
CA GLY A 79 -4.12 -12.92 -4.51
C GLY A 79 -4.31 -12.70 -3.01
N GLU A 80 -3.97 -11.52 -2.50
CA GLU A 80 -4.18 -11.16 -1.09
C GLU A 80 -5.68 -11.09 -0.75
N ALA A 81 -6.49 -10.48 -1.61
CA ALA A 81 -7.94 -10.41 -1.39
C ALA A 81 -8.59 -11.80 -1.38
N LEU A 82 -8.18 -12.70 -2.29
CA LEU A 82 -8.66 -14.08 -2.33
C LEU A 82 -8.27 -14.85 -1.06
N SER A 83 -7.04 -14.68 -0.58
CA SER A 83 -6.59 -15.30 0.67
C SER A 83 -7.45 -14.85 1.86
N LEU A 84 -7.75 -13.56 1.96
CA LEU A 84 -8.66 -13.03 2.99
C LEU A 84 -10.11 -13.51 2.83
N ILE A 85 -10.57 -13.78 1.61
CA ILE A 85 -11.90 -14.39 1.37
C ILE A 85 -11.91 -15.85 1.86
N GLU A 86 -10.85 -16.61 1.59
CA GLU A 86 -10.71 -18.00 2.05
C GLU A 86 -10.65 -18.08 3.59
N GLU A 87 -9.99 -17.12 4.23
CA GLU A 87 -9.96 -16.98 5.68
C GLU A 87 -11.26 -16.42 6.29
N GLY A 88 -12.21 -15.98 5.45
CA GLY A 88 -13.51 -15.46 5.88
C GLY A 88 -13.51 -14.01 6.38
N TYR A 89 -12.44 -13.26 6.12
CA TYR A 89 -12.34 -11.83 6.46
C TYR A 89 -12.98 -10.91 5.42
N LEU A 90 -13.09 -11.36 4.17
CA LEU A 90 -13.73 -10.65 3.07
C LEU A 90 -14.84 -11.50 2.43
N LEU A 91 -15.81 -10.84 1.83
CA LEU A 91 -16.82 -11.50 1.00
C LEU A 91 -16.31 -11.60 -0.44
N GLY A 92 -16.68 -12.69 -1.14
CA GLY A 92 -16.38 -12.81 -2.58
C GLY A 92 -16.92 -11.65 -3.42
N SER A 93 -18.00 -11.00 -2.96
CA SER A 93 -18.57 -9.80 -3.59
C SER A 93 -17.70 -8.54 -3.46
N ASP A 94 -16.73 -8.53 -2.55
CA ASP A 94 -15.88 -7.35 -2.31
C ASP A 94 -14.73 -7.27 -3.33
N LEU A 95 -14.34 -8.40 -3.92
CA LEU A 95 -13.20 -8.50 -4.82
C LEU A 95 -13.25 -7.50 -5.99
N PRO A 96 -14.38 -7.33 -6.72
CA PRO A 96 -14.44 -6.37 -7.83
C PRO A 96 -14.20 -4.92 -7.37
N ALA A 97 -14.74 -4.54 -6.21
CA ALA A 97 -14.58 -3.19 -5.67
C ALA A 97 -13.14 -2.95 -5.20
N ILE A 98 -12.50 -3.95 -4.57
CA ILE A 98 -11.10 -3.88 -4.17
C ILE A 98 -10.20 -3.68 -5.39
N LEU A 99 -10.39 -4.46 -6.45
CA LEU A 99 -9.58 -4.34 -7.68
C LEU A 99 -9.81 -3.02 -8.42
N GLN A 100 -11.05 -2.53 -8.44
CA GLN A 100 -11.36 -1.21 -9.00
C GLN A 100 -10.64 -0.11 -8.23
N ASN A 101 -10.74 -0.10 -6.91
CA ASN A 101 -10.09 0.89 -6.05
C ASN A 101 -8.56 0.82 -6.17
N ALA A 102 -7.98 -0.39 -6.15
CA ALA A 102 -6.55 -0.59 -6.34
C ALA A 102 -6.08 -0.06 -7.71
N GLY A 103 -6.87 -0.28 -8.77
CA GLY A 103 -6.58 0.25 -10.09
C GLY A 103 -6.59 1.78 -10.13
N THR A 104 -7.62 2.41 -9.55
CA THR A 104 -7.68 3.88 -9.44
C THR A 104 -6.53 4.43 -8.60
N HIS A 105 -6.14 3.74 -7.53
CA HIS A 105 -5.02 4.12 -6.69
C HIS A 105 -3.69 4.04 -7.44
N TRP A 106 -3.46 2.97 -8.20
CA TRP A 106 -2.33 2.86 -9.11
C TRP A 106 -2.29 4.05 -10.07
N ASP A 107 -3.41 4.35 -10.72
CA ASP A 107 -3.49 5.43 -11.71
C ASP A 107 -3.23 6.80 -11.08
N HIS A 108 -3.53 7.00 -9.79
CA HIS A 108 -3.21 8.21 -9.05
C HIS A 108 -1.73 8.29 -8.61
N VAL A 109 -1.12 7.15 -8.29
CA VAL A 109 0.29 7.11 -7.86
C VAL A 109 1.23 7.19 -9.05
N MET A 110 0.92 6.51 -10.14
CA MET A 110 1.73 6.40 -11.37
C MET A 110 1.28 7.35 -12.49
N GLY A 111 0.17 8.06 -12.31
CA GLY A 111 -0.24 9.16 -13.18
C GLY A 111 0.44 10.47 -12.83
N ASP A 112 0.47 11.40 -13.80
CA ASP A 112 1.03 12.76 -13.66
C ASP A 112 0.28 13.64 -12.64
#